data_AF-A0A352IJV7-F1
#
_entry.id   AF-A0A352IJV7-F1
#
_cell.length_a   1.000
_cell.length_b   1.000
_cell.length_c   1.000
_cell.angle_alpha   90.00
_cell.angle_beta   90.00
_cell.angle_gamma   90.00
#
_symmetry.space_group_name_H-M   'P 1'
#
loop_
_entity.id
_entity.type
_entity.pdbx_description
1 polymer ?
#
loop_
_entity_poly.entity_id
_entity_poly.type
_entity_poly.pdbx_seq_one_letter_code
_entity_poly.pdbx_strand_id
1 'polypeptide(L)' 'MKKIGIIIGGKSVEHEVSIITGLQVFENIDKSIYEPKIIYIQKDGKWLVGDSLHDINNFKTKKLEDAYEVLPGFKNEKLI' A
#
# COMPACT_ATOMS: atom_id res chain seq x y z
N MET A 1 -9.89 6.31 -16.02
CA MET A 1 -9.24 5.40 -15.06
C MET A 1 -9.97 5.44 -13.73
N LYS A 2 -10.16 4.30 -13.06
CA LYS A 2 -10.66 4.24 -11.68
C LYS A 2 -9.49 4.16 -10.70
N LYS A 3 -9.43 5.07 -9.73
CA LYS A 3 -8.41 5.01 -8.67
C LYS A 3 -8.74 3.87 -7.71
N ILE A 4 -7.76 3.02 -7.41
CA ILE A 4 -7.93 1.90 -6.49
C ILE A 4 -6.76 1.85 -5.51
N GLY A 5 -7.07 1.86 -4.21
CA GLY A 5 -6.09 1.66 -3.15
C GLY A 5 -5.93 0.18 -2.83
N ILE A 6 -4.70 -0.31 -2.81
CA ILE A 6 -4.35 -1.66 -2.36
C ILE A 6 -3.68 -1.53 -1.00
N ILE A 7 -4.37 -1.94 0.05
CA ILE A 7 -3.87 -1.86 1.43
C ILE A 7 -3.07 -3.11 1.76
N ILE A 8 -1.85 -2.95 2.24
CA ILE A 8 -0.90 -4.04 2.53
C ILE A 8 -0.24 -3.90 3.90
N GLY A 9 0.31 -5.00 4.42
CA GLY A 9 1.05 -5.04 5.68
C GLY A 9 0.12 -5.26 6.89
N GLY A 10 0.14 -4.32 7.83
CA GLY A 10 -0.68 -4.32 9.04
C GLY A 10 0.02 -4.87 10.28
N LYS A 11 -0.57 -4.63 11.46
CA LYS A 11 -0.09 -5.19 12.74
C LYS A 11 -0.50 -6.66 12.87
N SER A 12 0.18 -7.52 12.13
CA SER A 12 -0.09 -8.97 12.05
C SER A 12 1.20 -9.78 11.91
N VAL A 13 1.15 -11.07 12.27
CA VAL A 13 2.21 -12.04 11.98
C VAL A 13 2.33 -12.32 10.47
N GLU A 14 1.28 -12.03 9.70
CA GLU A 14 1.22 -12.17 8.24
C GLU A 14 1.66 -10.90 7.50
N HIS A 15 2.25 -9.92 8.19
CA HIS A 15 2.63 -8.62 7.64
C HIS A 15 3.44 -8.73 6.33
N GLU A 16 4.49 -9.57 6.33
CA GLU A 16 5.34 -9.74 5.14
C GLU A 16 4.59 -10.45 3.99
N VAL A 17 3.71 -11.39 4.33
CA VAL A 17 2.89 -12.11 3.34
C VAL A 17 1.91 -11.14 2.67
N SER A 18 1.26 -10.27 3.44
CA SER A 18 0.36 -9.24 2.93
C SER A 18 1.07 -8.28 1.95
N ILE A 19 2.30 -7.88 2.27
CA ILE A 19 3.11 -7.03 1.37
C ILE A 19 3.35 -7.74 0.03
N ILE A 20 3.82 -8.98 0.05
CA ILE A 20 4.14 -9.74 -1.16
C ILE A 20 2.88 -9.94 -2.01
N THR A 21 1.77 -10.37 -1.39
CA THR A 21 0.51 -10.61 -2.11
C THR A 21 -0.06 -9.33 -2.72
N GLY A 22 -0.07 -8.22 -1.99
CA GLY A 22 -0.61 -6.96 -2.50
C GLY A 22 0.22 -6.36 -3.63
N LEU A 23 1.54 -6.51 -3.59
CA LEU A 23 2.42 -6.09 -4.69
C LEU A 23 2.21 -6.94 -5.96
N GLN A 24 1.99 -8.25 -5.82
CA GLN A 24 1.60 -9.09 -6.96
C GLN A 24 0.28 -8.63 -7.59
N VAL A 25 -0.70 -8.22 -6.78
CA VAL A 25 -1.95 -7.62 -7.28
C VAL A 25 -1.67 -6.30 -8.01
N PHE A 26 -0.86 -5.41 -7.43
CA PHE A 26 -0.48 -4.14 -8.05
C PHE A 26 0.22 -4.32 -9.41
N GLU A 27 1.08 -5.32 -9.53
CA GLU A 27 1.81 -5.60 -10.77
C GLU A 27 0.89 -6.10 -11.89
N ASN A 28 -0.09 -6.95 -11.54
CA ASN A 28 -0.91 -7.71 -12.50
C ASN A 28 -2.33 -7.17 -12.72
N ILE A 29 -2.78 -6.20 -11.93
CA ILE A 29 -4.08 -5.56 -12.15
C ILE A 29 -4.12 -4.85 -13.52
N ASP A 30 -5.29 -4.86 -14.17
CA ASP A 30 -5.49 -4.21 -15.46
C ASP A 30 -5.38 -2.68 -15.35
N LYS A 31 -4.21 -2.16 -15.73
CA LYS A 31 -3.87 -0.72 -15.71
C LYS A 31 -4.58 0.09 -16.79
N SER A 32 -5.28 -0.54 -17.73
CA SER A 32 -6.16 0.17 -18.67
C SER A 32 -7.48 0.60 -18.02
N ILE A 33 -7.88 -0.09 -16.95
CA ILE A 33 -9.10 0.18 -16.19
C ILE A 33 -8.77 0.95 -14.91
N TYR A 34 -7.71 0.53 -14.21
CA TYR A 34 -7.37 0.99 -12.87
C TYR A 34 -6.09 1.83 -12.83
N GLU A 35 -6.09 2.80 -11.93
CA GLU A 35 -4.90 3.52 -11.46
C GLU A 35 -4.62 3.05 -10.03
N PRO A 36 -3.86 1.95 -9.85
CA PRO A 36 -3.60 1.40 -8.54
C PRO A 36 -2.59 2.24 -7.75
N LYS A 37 -2.78 2.32 -6.44
CA LYS A 37 -1.80 2.90 -5.49
C LYS A 37 -1.67 1.98 -4.28
N ILE A 38 -0.44 1.76 -3.82
CA ILE A 38 -0.18 1.01 -2.60
C ILE A 38 -0.38 1.91 -1.37
N ILE A 39 -1.04 1.37 -0.35
CA ILE A 39 -1.17 1.97 0.97
C ILE A 39 -0.57 0.96 1.96
N TYR A 40 0.56 1.30 2.56
CA TYR A 40 1.31 0.40 3.42
C TYR A 40 1.03 0.70 4.89
N ILE A 41 0.56 -0.30 5.63
CA ILE A 41 0.40 -0.23 7.08
C ILE A 41 1.61 -0.89 7.74
N GLN A 42 2.41 -0.14 8.47
CA GLN A 42 3.57 -0.63 9.22
C GLN A 42 3.16 -1.53 10.40
N LYS A 43 4.11 -2.28 10.96
CA LYS A 43 3.87 -3.16 12.13
C LYS A 43 3.45 -2.41 13.40
N ASP A 44 3.78 -1.13 13.50
CA ASP A 44 3.35 -0.24 14.57
C ASP A 44 1.97 0.40 14.30
N GLY A 45 1.39 0.16 13.13
CA GLY A 45 0.07 0.64 12.73
C GLY A 45 0.08 1.96 11.94
N LYS A 46 1.25 2.55 11.66
CA LYS A 46 1.34 3.77 10.83
C LYS A 46 1.00 3.47 9.38
N TRP A 47 0.29 4.39 8.74
CA TRP A 47 -0.10 4.28 7.33
C TRP A 47 0.83 5.14 6.50
N LEU A 48 1.47 4.55 5.50
CA LEU A 48 2.38 5.19 4.59
C LEU A 48 1.84 5.14 3.16
N VAL A 49 2.06 6.20 2.42
CA VAL A 49 1.85 6.28 0.97
C VAL A 49 3.09 6.89 0.32
N GLY A 50 3.39 6.51 -0.92
CA GLY A 50 4.59 6.93 -1.65
C GLY A 50 4.81 6.04 -2.86
N ASP A 51 5.53 6.53 -3.87
CA ASP A 51 5.79 5.78 -5.10
C ASP A 51 6.85 4.69 -4.89
N SER A 52 7.77 4.82 -3.92
CA SER A 52 8.69 3.72 -3.56
C SER A 52 7.97 2.46 -3.07
N LEU A 53 6.72 2.58 -2.58
CA LEU A 53 5.92 1.45 -2.11
C LEU A 53 5.42 0.56 -3.26
N HIS A 54 5.61 0.96 -4.52
CA HIS A 54 5.18 0.20 -5.70
C HIS A 54 6.19 -0.85 -6.17
N ASP A 55 7.34 -1.01 -5.50
CA ASP A 55 8.38 -1.98 -5.85
C ASP A 55 8.78 -2.84 -4.63
N ILE A 56 8.67 -4.15 -4.78
CA ILE A 56 9.06 -5.14 -3.76
C ILE A 56 10.52 -5.04 -3.33
N ASN A 57 11.41 -4.60 -4.22
CA ASN A 57 12.84 -4.47 -3.91
C ASN A 57 13.10 -3.35 -2.90
N ASN A 58 12.24 -2.32 -2.87
CA ASN A 58 12.34 -1.23 -1.91
C ASN A 58 12.01 -1.72 -0.49
N PHE A 59 11.09 -2.68 -0.34
CA PHE A 59 10.83 -3.32 0.96
C PHE A 59 12.02 -4.16 1.45
N LYS A 60 12.67 -4.91 0.54
CA LYS A 60 13.86 -5.72 0.88
C LYS A 60 15.05 -4.85 1.29
N THR A 61 15.26 -3.74 0.59
CA THR A 61 16.40 -2.83 0.79
C THR A 61 16.11 -1.69 1.77
N LYS A 62 14.87 -1.59 2.26
CA LYS A 62 14.37 -0.52 3.14
C LYS A 62 14.50 0.89 2.53
N LYS A 63 14.38 1.00 1.21
CA LYS A 63 14.44 2.27 0.45
C LYS A 63 13.05 2.85 0.25
N LEU A 64 12.47 3.37 1.33
CA LEU A 64 11.12 3.96 1.35
C LEU A 64 11.16 5.49 1.53
N GLU A 65 12.12 6.15 0.88
CA GLU A 65 12.54 7.52 1.18
C GLU A 65 11.48 8.57 0.85
N ASP A 66 10.63 8.33 -0.15
CA ASP A 66 9.52 9.21 -0.53
C ASP A 66 8.19 8.85 0.19
N ALA A 67 8.18 7.78 0.98
CA ALA A 67 6.99 7.37 1.71
C ALA A 67 6.74 8.31 2.89
N TYR A 68 5.53 8.83 2.98
CA TYR A 68 5.12 9.73 4.06
C TYR A 68 3.92 9.17 4.81
N GLU A 69 3.84 9.51 6.10
CA GLU A 69 2.76 9.08 6.98
C GLU A 69 1.47 9.84 6.66
N VAL A 70 0.37 9.10 6.62
CA VAL A 70 -0.99 9.62 6.43
C VAL A 70 -1.92 9.07 7.50
N LEU A 71 -3.03 9.77 7.72
CA LEU A 71 -4.11 9.30 8.59
C LEU A 71 -5.34 8.98 7.73
N PRO A 72 -6.01 7.83 7.96
CA PRO A 72 -7.23 7.50 7.23
C PRO A 72 -8.33 8.51 7.57
N GLY A 73 -8.87 9.16 6.54
CA GLY A 73 -10.02 10.06 6.66
C GLY A 73 -11.33 9.29 6.58
N PHE A 74 -12.35 9.74 7.33
CA PHE A 74 -13.69 9.15 7.26
C PHE A 74 -14.73 10.22 6.96
N LYS A 75 -15.68 9.91 6.06
CA LYS A 75 -16.87 10.71 5.79
C LYS A 75 -18.07 9.80 5.60
N ASN A 76 -19.15 10.07 6.32
CA ASN A 76 -20.37 9.25 6.31
C ASN A 76 -20.06 7.75 6.55
N GLU A 77 -19.26 7.45 7.58
CA GLU A 77 -18.81 6.10 7.95
C GLU A 77 -17.99 5.35 6.87
N LYS A 78 -17.60 6.04 5.80
CA LYS A 78 -16.77 5.50 4.73
C LYS A 78 -15.37 6.07 4.79
N LEU A 79 -14.37 5.23 4.56
CA LEU A 79 -13.01 5.65 4.28
C LEU A 79 -13.01 6.53 3.02
N ILE A 80 -12.35 7.68 3.09
CA ILE A 80 -12.20 8.63 1.97
C ILE A 80 -10.75 8.78 1.54
#